data_AF-A0A7R9A4L7-F1
#
_entry.id   AF-A0A7R9A4L7-F1
#
_cell.length_a   1.000
_cell.length_b   1.000
_cell.length_c   1.000
_cell.angle_alpha   90.00
_cell.angle_beta   90.00
_cell.angle_gamma   90.00
#
_symmetry.space_group_name_H-M   'P 1'
#
loop_
_entity.id
_entity.type
_entity.pdbx_description
1 polymer ?
#
loop_
_entity_poly.entity_id
_entity_poly.type
_entity_poly.pdbx_seq_one_letter_code
_entity_poly.pdbx_strand_id
1 'polypeptide(L)'
;MVTLILPRPSSRRNAERPPPLTHPTTSTTSTTSTVLLFFVGATLILFLFLRVFTTDRVIQMNMEIALALAHVCLLFPSQASSDVVLCRVLSILLHLFFTACFMFMFLEALHMYALVSYVVRKDGLLSRFQNVLVGWGIAICVTLVTLCFCYEKYGGPNQ
;
A
#
# COMPACT_ATOMS: atom_id res chain seq x y z
N MET A 1 -35.36 -22.86 -28.36
CA MET A 1 -36.01 -21.66 -28.91
C MET A 1 -36.59 -20.82 -27.77
N VAL A 2 -35.72 -20.25 -26.93
CA VAL A 2 -35.99 -19.26 -25.85
C VAL A 2 -34.58 -18.66 -25.62
N THR A 3 -34.28 -17.39 -25.87
CA THR A 3 -34.64 -16.23 -25.06
C THR A 3 -34.47 -14.97 -25.92
N LEU A 4 -35.50 -14.11 -25.93
CA LEU A 4 -35.54 -12.84 -26.65
C LEU A 4 -34.45 -11.87 -26.20
N ILE A 5 -33.77 -11.29 -27.20
CA ILE A 5 -32.91 -10.12 -27.10
C ILE A 5 -33.79 -8.94 -26.66
N LEU A 6 -33.73 -8.57 -25.38
CA LEU A 6 -34.13 -7.23 -24.94
C LEU A 6 -32.85 -6.39 -24.81
N PRO A 7 -32.72 -5.26 -25.52
CA PRO A 7 -31.58 -4.37 -25.35
C PRO A 7 -31.64 -3.77 -23.95
N ARG A 8 -30.62 -4.05 -23.14
CA ARG A 8 -30.45 -3.49 -21.79
C ARG A 8 -30.37 -1.96 -21.92
N PRO A 9 -31.32 -1.17 -21.38
CA PRO A 9 -31.27 0.28 -21.53
C PRO A 9 -30.08 0.81 -20.73
N SER A 10 -29.11 1.42 -21.43
CA SER A 10 -27.92 2.08 -20.89
C SER A 10 -28.23 3.26 -19.96
N SER A 11 -29.50 3.67 -19.86
CA SER A 11 -29.93 4.91 -19.21
C SER A 11 -30.10 4.83 -17.68
N ARG A 12 -30.07 3.64 -17.05
CA ARG A 12 -30.15 3.52 -15.57
C ARG A 12 -28.81 3.54 -14.83
N ARG A 13 -27.67 3.55 -15.53
CA ARG A 13 -26.34 3.66 -14.88
C ARG A 13 -25.95 5.10 -14.56
N ASN A 14 -26.69 6.08 -15.08
CA ASN A 14 -26.44 7.50 -14.88
C ASN A 14 -27.30 8.14 -13.79
N ALA A 15 -28.27 7.41 -13.22
CA ALA A 15 -29.28 7.97 -12.31
C ALA A 15 -29.01 7.71 -10.82
N GLU A 16 -27.93 7.01 -10.46
CA GLU A 16 -27.55 6.74 -9.06
C GLU A 16 -26.06 7.03 -8.83
N ARG A 17 -25.53 8.09 -9.44
CA ARG A 17 -24.26 8.65 -8.98
C ARG A 17 -24.62 9.69 -7.92
N PRO A 18 -24.47 9.41 -6.62
CA PRO A 18 -24.60 10.46 -5.62
C PRO A 18 -23.66 11.61 -6.03
N PRO A 19 -24.05 12.89 -5.81
CA PRO A 19 -23.18 14.01 -6.08
C PRO A 19 -21.81 13.74 -5.42
N PRO A 20 -20.69 14.10 -6.07
CA PRO A 20 -19.39 13.85 -5.50
C PRO A 20 -19.34 14.54 -4.13
N LEU A 21 -19.34 13.73 -3.07
CA LEU A 21 -19.06 14.18 -1.72
C LEU A 21 -17.54 14.43 -1.61
N THR A 22 -17.01 15.24 -2.52
CA THR A 22 -15.57 15.52 -2.74
C THR A 22 -15.06 16.66 -1.88
N HIS A 23 -15.93 17.41 -1.20
CA HIS A 23 -15.51 18.49 -0.31
C HIS A 23 -15.08 18.02 1.09
N PRO A 24 -15.74 17.05 1.75
CA PRO A 24 -15.27 16.55 3.04
C PRO A 24 -14.21 15.44 2.94
N THR A 25 -14.19 14.63 1.87
CA THR A 25 -13.30 13.44 1.81
C THR A 25 -11.89 13.71 1.27
N THR A 26 -11.71 14.76 0.46
CA THR A 26 -10.39 15.21 -0.01
C THR A 26 -9.66 16.03 1.05
N SER A 27 -10.42 16.83 1.80
CA SER A 27 -9.93 17.62 2.93
C SER A 27 -9.38 16.72 4.04
N THR A 28 -10.02 15.57 4.29
CA THR A 28 -9.58 14.62 5.31
C THR A 28 -8.35 13.82 4.88
N THR A 29 -8.27 13.31 3.65
CA THR A 29 -7.11 12.53 3.18
C THR A 29 -5.83 13.34 3.08
N SER A 30 -5.92 14.61 2.67
CA SER A 30 -4.77 15.53 2.66
C SER A 30 -4.24 15.78 4.08
N THR A 31 -5.14 16.02 5.03
CA THR A 31 -4.79 16.21 6.45
C THR A 31 -4.17 14.95 7.05
N THR A 32 -4.79 13.79 6.83
CA THR A 32 -4.31 12.49 7.33
C THR A 32 -2.93 12.16 6.78
N SER A 33 -2.71 12.31 5.47
CA SER A 33 -1.41 12.00 4.86
C SER A 33 -0.31 12.93 5.37
N THR A 34 -0.61 14.21 5.58
CA THR A 34 0.35 15.17 6.13
C THR A 34 0.74 14.84 7.58
N VAL A 35 -0.24 14.54 8.43
CA VAL A 35 0.02 14.17 9.84
C VAL A 35 0.81 12.86 9.92
N LEU A 36 0.47 11.87 9.09
CA LEU A 36 1.18 10.59 9.06
C LEU A 36 2.62 10.77 8.58
N LEU A 37 2.85 11.54 7.52
CA LEU A 37 4.21 11.82 7.04
C LEU A 37 5.05 12.55 8.08
N PHE A 38 4.46 13.51 8.80
CA PHE A 38 5.15 14.22 9.87
C PHE A 38 5.55 13.27 11.01
N PHE A 39 4.61 12.45 11.50
CA PHE A 39 4.87 11.54 12.60
C PHE A 39 5.87 10.45 12.21
N VAL A 40 5.65 9.78 11.08
CA VAL A 40 6.56 8.75 10.56
C VAL A 40 7.95 9.34 10.31
N GLY A 41 8.05 10.54 9.73
CA GLY A 41 9.32 11.23 9.53
C GLY A 41 10.05 11.51 10.84
N ALA A 42 9.33 11.98 11.87
CA ALA A 42 9.89 12.20 13.20
C ALA A 42 10.41 10.89 13.83
N THR A 43 9.66 9.79 13.71
CA THR A 43 10.08 8.46 14.20
C THR A 43 11.35 7.97 13.49
N LEU A 44 11.41 8.14 12.17
CA LEU A 44 12.55 7.75 11.35
C LEU A 44 13.80 8.57 11.69
N ILE A 45 13.66 9.88 11.89
CA ILE A 45 14.74 10.77 12.37
C ILE A 45 15.22 10.33 13.76
N LEU A 46 14.29 10.01 14.67
CA LEU A 46 14.64 9.53 16.02
C LEU A 46 15.43 8.22 15.96
N PHE A 47 15.03 7.28 15.10
CA PHE A 47 15.77 6.03 14.93
C PHE A 47 17.17 6.23 14.37
N LEU A 48 17.33 7.15 13.41
CA LEU A 48 18.65 7.54 12.90
C LEU A 48 19.52 8.16 14.01
N PHE A 49 18.94 9.05 14.82
CA PHE A 49 19.66 9.72 15.91
C PHE A 49 20.09 8.75 17.01
N LEU A 50 19.23 7.81 17.40
CA LEU A 50 19.53 6.80 18.40
C LEU A 50 20.49 5.71 17.87
N ARG A 51 20.66 5.59 16.54
CA ARG A 51 21.57 4.66 15.86
C ARG A 51 21.41 3.20 16.29
N VAL A 52 20.21 2.78 16.69
CA VAL A 52 19.92 1.41 17.12
C VAL A 52 19.43 0.57 15.94
N PHE A 53 20.36 -0.03 15.19
CA PHE A 53 20.05 -0.90 14.04
C PHE A 53 19.94 -2.39 14.42
N THR A 54 19.02 -2.72 15.31
CA THR A 54 18.67 -4.14 15.59
C THR A 54 17.77 -4.69 14.48
N THR A 55 17.71 -6.01 14.36
CA THR A 55 16.92 -6.69 13.31
C THR A 55 15.44 -6.30 13.34
N ASP A 56 14.89 -6.16 14.54
CA ASP A 56 13.54 -5.67 14.82
C ASP A 56 13.32 -4.24 14.30
N ARG A 57 14.22 -3.31 14.67
CA ARG A 57 14.14 -1.90 14.24
C ARG A 57 14.31 -1.73 12.74
N VAL A 58 15.10 -2.58 12.09
CA VAL A 58 15.23 -2.56 10.62
C VAL A 58 13.91 -2.96 9.96
N ILE A 59 13.20 -3.97 10.47
CA ILE A 59 11.89 -4.37 9.93
C ILE A 59 10.88 -3.24 10.11
N GLN A 60 10.83 -2.66 11.32
CA GLN A 60 9.95 -1.53 11.63
C GLN A 60 10.25 -0.31 10.75
N MET A 61 11.52 0.02 10.52
CA MET A 61 11.92 1.13 9.65
C MET A 61 11.53 0.87 8.17
N ASN A 62 11.62 -0.37 7.69
CA ASN A 62 11.18 -0.70 6.33
C ASN A 62 9.66 -0.52 6.15
N MET A 63 8.86 -0.90 7.15
CA MET A 63 7.41 -0.65 7.15
C MET A 63 7.10 0.85 7.13
N GLU A 64 7.77 1.64 7.97
CA GLU A 64 7.63 3.10 8.03
C GLU A 64 7.97 3.77 6.70
N ILE A 65 9.06 3.35 6.04
CA ILE A 65 9.44 3.84 4.71
C ILE A 65 8.38 3.49 3.67
N ALA A 66 7.90 2.23 3.66
CA ALA A 66 6.86 1.81 2.71
C ALA A 66 5.56 2.61 2.90
N LEU A 67 5.17 2.86 4.15
CA LEU A 67 4.00 3.65 4.49
C LEU A 67 4.17 5.12 4.08
N ALA A 68 5.33 5.71 4.32
CA ALA A 68 5.63 7.08 3.88
C ALA A 68 5.53 7.22 2.35
N LEU A 69 6.11 6.28 1.60
CA LEU A 69 6.01 6.27 0.13
C LEU A 69 4.56 6.12 -0.34
N ALA A 70 3.76 5.28 0.31
CA ALA A 70 2.34 5.13 0.00
C ALA A 70 1.57 6.46 0.17
N HIS A 71 1.82 7.20 1.26
CA HIS A 71 1.21 8.51 1.49
C HIS A 71 1.69 9.59 0.51
N VAL A 72 2.96 9.56 0.11
CA VAL A 72 3.45 10.44 -0.97
C VAL A 72 2.76 10.12 -2.29
N CYS A 73 2.60 8.84 -2.64
CA CYS A 73 1.86 8.41 -3.83
C CYS A 73 0.37 8.80 -3.77
N LEU A 74 -0.24 8.89 -2.59
CA LEU A 74 -1.61 9.36 -2.40
C LEU A 74 -1.77 10.88 -2.58
N LEU A 75 -0.73 11.66 -2.29
CA LEU A 75 -0.71 13.11 -2.46
C LEU A 75 -0.36 13.55 -3.90
N PHE A 76 0.35 12.71 -4.66
CA PHE A 76 0.74 13.03 -6.04
C PHE A 76 -0.43 13.29 -7.03
N PRO A 77 -1.57 12.54 -6.98
CA PRO A 77 -2.68 12.70 -7.93
C PRO A 77 -3.34 14.08 -7.90
N SER A 78 -3.29 14.82 -6.79
CA SER A 78 -3.86 16.18 -6.74
C SER A 78 -3.14 17.15 -7.66
N GLN A 79 -1.88 16.85 -7.99
CA GLN A 79 -1.01 17.71 -8.79
C GLN A 79 -0.98 17.34 -10.28
N ALA A 80 -1.43 16.13 -10.63
CA ALA A 80 -1.14 15.51 -11.92
C ALA A 80 -2.37 14.89 -12.60
N SER A 81 -3.53 15.54 -12.43
CA SER A 81 -4.86 15.09 -12.89
C SER A 81 -5.02 14.96 -14.42
N SER A 82 -4.01 15.30 -15.22
CA SER A 82 -4.02 15.24 -16.68
C SER A 82 -3.52 13.92 -17.28
N ASP A 83 -2.71 13.14 -16.55
CA ASP A 83 -2.01 11.98 -17.12
C ASP A 83 -2.57 10.63 -16.66
N VAL A 84 -3.32 9.97 -17.54
CA VAL A 84 -3.92 8.63 -17.28
C VAL A 84 -2.86 7.55 -17.00
N VAL A 85 -1.71 7.63 -17.66
CA VAL A 85 -0.58 6.71 -17.46
C VAL A 85 -0.02 6.87 -16.06
N LEU A 86 0.11 8.10 -15.59
CA LEU A 86 0.62 8.39 -14.27
C LEU A 86 -0.34 7.91 -13.18
N CYS A 87 -1.64 8.15 -13.34
CA CYS A 87 -2.67 7.63 -12.43
C CYS A 87 -2.62 6.09 -12.33
N ARG A 88 -2.41 5.43 -13.46
CA ARG A 88 -2.23 3.97 -13.53
C ARG A 88 -1.00 3.53 -12.72
N VAL A 89 0.15 4.15 -12.96
CA VAL A 89 1.41 3.83 -12.26
C VAL A 89 1.28 4.06 -10.75
N LEU A 90 0.70 5.19 -10.33
CA LEU A 90 0.50 5.51 -8.91
C LEU A 90 -0.39 4.48 -8.22
N SER A 91 -1.47 4.04 -8.87
CA SER A 91 -2.33 3.00 -8.32
C SER A 91 -1.55 1.69 -8.11
N ILE A 92 -0.67 1.32 -9.06
CA ILE A 92 0.13 0.08 -8.97
C ILE A 92 1.14 0.20 -7.82
N LEU A 93 1.83 1.33 -7.74
CA LEU A 93 2.77 1.64 -6.66
C LEU A 93 2.10 1.62 -5.30
N LEU A 94 0.89 2.19 -5.19
CA LEU A 94 0.12 2.21 -3.97
C LEU A 94 -0.20 0.79 -3.50
N HIS A 95 -0.65 -0.08 -4.42
CA HIS A 95 -0.88 -1.49 -4.10
C HIS A 95 0.39 -2.14 -3.56
N LEU A 96 1.52 -1.95 -4.26
CA LEU A 96 2.81 -2.49 -3.85
C LEU A 96 3.23 -2.02 -2.45
N PHE A 97 3.15 -0.72 -2.18
CA PHE A 97 3.61 -0.15 -0.91
C PHE A 97 2.71 -0.54 0.27
N PHE A 98 1.39 -0.58 0.09
CA PHE A 98 0.49 -1.06 1.14
C PHE A 98 0.64 -2.56 1.39
N THR A 99 0.81 -3.38 0.35
CA THR A 99 1.10 -4.81 0.52
C THR A 99 2.46 -5.01 1.22
N ALA A 100 3.49 -4.24 0.86
CA ALA A 100 4.78 -4.28 1.54
C ALA A 100 4.67 -3.92 3.02
N CYS A 101 3.95 -2.84 3.35
CA CYS A 101 3.66 -2.44 4.74
C CYS A 101 2.99 -3.58 5.52
N PHE A 102 1.97 -4.22 4.95
CA PHE A 102 1.31 -5.36 5.58
C PHE A 102 2.24 -6.56 5.80
N MET A 103 3.09 -6.89 4.82
CA MET A 103 4.05 -7.99 4.94
C MET A 103 5.12 -7.72 6.01
N PHE A 104 5.63 -6.49 6.10
CA PHE A 104 6.59 -6.12 7.14
C PHE A 104 5.96 -6.10 8.53
N MET A 105 4.73 -5.60 8.66
CA MET A 105 3.96 -5.68 9.91
C MET A 105 3.73 -7.12 10.36
N PHE A 106 3.45 -8.03 9.41
CA PHE A 106 3.32 -9.46 9.71
C PHE A 106 4.64 -10.10 10.15
N LEU A 107 5.76 -9.76 9.50
CA LEU A 107 7.09 -10.24 9.87
C LEU A 107 7.52 -9.75 11.26
N GLU A 108 7.19 -8.51 11.60
CA GLU A 108 7.41 -7.95 12.94
C GLU A 108 6.57 -8.71 14.00
N ALA A 109 5.28 -8.95 13.72
CA ALA A 109 4.42 -9.73 14.60
C ALA A 109 4.93 -11.18 14.77
N LEU A 110 5.39 -11.82 13.70
CA LEU A 110 5.99 -13.15 13.74
C LEU A 110 7.30 -13.15 14.54
N HIS A 111 8.12 -12.10 14.41
CA HIS A 111 9.35 -11.93 15.18
C HIS A 111 9.06 -11.85 16.69
N MET A 112 8.11 -11.01 17.09
CA MET A 112 7.69 -10.89 18.49
C MET A 112 7.08 -12.20 19.01
N TYR A 113 6.24 -12.87 18.21
CA TYR A 113 5.66 -14.16 18.57
C TYR A 113 6.74 -15.23 18.80
N ALA A 114 7.73 -15.31 17.91
CA ALA A 114 8.86 -16.21 18.02
C ALA A 114 9.67 -15.95 19.30
N LEU A 115 9.91 -14.68 19.65
CA LEU A 115 10.59 -14.28 20.89
C LEU A 115 9.81 -14.75 22.14
N VAL A 116 8.49 -14.60 22.16
CA VAL A 116 7.64 -15.01 23.30
C VAL A 116 7.57 -16.53 23.46
N SER A 117 7.59 -17.27 22.36
CA SER A 117 7.48 -18.73 22.38
C SER A 117 8.70 -19.47 22.95
N TYR A 118 9.83 -18.78 23.22
CA TYR A 118 11.12 -19.34 23.69
C TYR A 118 11.69 -20.52 22.88
N VAL A 119 11.05 -20.91 21.76
CA VAL A 119 11.46 -22.03 20.90
C VAL A 119 12.58 -21.64 19.92
N VAL A 120 12.85 -20.35 19.75
CA VAL A 120 13.88 -19.87 18.81
C VAL A 120 15.17 -19.54 19.55
N ARG A 121 16.25 -20.24 19.17
CA ARG A 121 17.63 -19.98 19.63
C ARG A 121 17.98 -18.50 19.43
N LYS A 122 18.87 -17.97 20.27
CA LYS A 122 19.41 -16.57 20.24
C LYS A 122 19.96 -16.13 18.87
N ASP A 123 20.11 -17.05 17.93
CA ASP A 123 20.58 -16.84 16.56
C ASP A 123 19.48 -16.23 15.64
N GLY A 124 18.23 -16.13 16.12
CA GLY A 124 17.10 -15.50 15.40
C GLY A 124 16.41 -16.44 14.39
N LEU A 125 15.17 -16.12 14.02
CA LEU A 125 14.37 -16.94 13.08
C LEU A 125 14.95 -16.89 11.65
N LEU A 126 15.50 -15.74 11.24
CA LEU A 126 16.08 -15.46 9.92
C LEU A 126 17.09 -14.30 10.03
N SER A 127 18.10 -14.28 9.17
CA SER A 127 19.05 -13.16 9.08
C SER A 127 18.36 -11.87 8.63
N ARG A 128 18.91 -10.70 8.99
CA ARG A 128 18.38 -9.37 8.62
C ARG A 128 18.04 -9.27 7.13
N PHE A 129 18.96 -9.75 6.28
CA PHE A 129 18.78 -9.74 4.84
C PHE A 129 17.66 -10.66 4.37
N GLN A 130 17.46 -11.82 5.02
CA GLN A 130 16.40 -12.75 4.65
C GLN A 130 15.02 -12.17 4.96
N ASN A 131 14.82 -11.53 6.11
CA ASN A 131 13.53 -10.90 6.43
C ASN A 131 13.18 -9.76 5.45
N VAL A 132 14.17 -8.94 5.09
CA VAL A 132 13.98 -7.86 4.11
C VAL A 132 13.63 -8.43 2.73
N LEU A 133 14.36 -9.45 2.27
CA LEU A 133 14.10 -10.11 0.99
C LEU A 133 12.72 -10.80 0.95
N VAL A 134 12.31 -11.44 2.04
CA VAL A 134 11.00 -12.10 2.15
C VAL A 134 9.87 -11.08 2.12
N GLY A 135 9.97 -10.00 2.89
CA GLY A 135 8.93 -8.96 2.93
C GLY A 135 8.71 -8.29 1.57
N TRP A 136 9.79 -7.80 0.95
CA TRP A 136 9.71 -7.19 -0.39
C TRP A 136 9.35 -8.21 -1.47
N GLY A 137 9.91 -9.42 -1.42
CA GLY A 137 9.67 -10.47 -2.40
C GLY A 137 8.21 -10.92 -2.43
N ILE A 138 7.60 -11.14 -1.26
CA ILE A 138 6.17 -11.49 -1.17
C ILE A 138 5.31 -10.33 -1.65
N ALA A 139 5.61 -9.09 -1.26
CA ALA A 139 4.85 -7.92 -1.69
C ALA A 139 4.88 -7.72 -3.21
N ILE A 140 6.04 -7.89 -3.84
CA ILE A 140 6.20 -7.84 -5.30
C ILE A 140 5.44 -8.98 -5.97
N CYS A 141 5.55 -10.20 -5.44
CA CYS A 141 4.84 -11.37 -5.99
C CYS A 141 3.32 -11.16 -5.99
N VAL A 142 2.75 -10.76 -4.85
CA VAL A 142 1.31 -10.48 -4.71
C VAL A 142 0.86 -9.36 -5.65
N THR A 143 1.66 -8.29 -5.75
CA THR A 143 1.35 -7.18 -6.67
C THR A 143 1.42 -7.64 -8.12
N LEU A 144 2.45 -8.39 -8.51
CA LEU A 144 2.63 -8.89 -9.88
C LEU A 144 1.49 -9.84 -10.28
N VAL A 145 1.12 -10.76 -9.40
CA VAL A 145 -0.03 -11.65 -9.61
C VAL A 145 -1.29 -10.82 -9.83
N THR A 146 -1.52 -9.79 -9.01
CA THR A 146 -2.66 -8.89 -9.17
C THR A 146 -2.63 -8.17 -10.52
N LEU A 147 -1.46 -7.72 -10.98
CA LEU A 147 -1.30 -7.11 -12.29
C LEU A 147 -1.60 -8.12 -13.41
N CYS A 148 -1.09 -9.35 -13.33
CA CYS A 148 -1.34 -10.38 -14.34
C CYS A 148 -2.83 -10.66 -14.52
N PHE A 149 -3.62 -10.65 -13.45
CA PHE A 149 -5.06 -10.93 -13.51
C PHE A 149 -5.93 -9.69 -13.76
N CYS A 150 -5.52 -8.51 -13.28
CA CYS A 150 -6.36 -7.31 -13.24
C CYS A 150 -5.73 -6.09 -13.94
N TYR A 151 -4.77 -6.29 -14.84
CA TYR A 151 -4.11 -5.18 -15.56
C TYR A 151 -5.12 -4.25 -16.23
N GLU A 152 -6.14 -4.81 -16.89
CA GLU A 152 -7.13 -4.05 -17.67
C GLU A 152 -7.99 -3.10 -16.83
N LYS A 153 -8.04 -3.28 -15.50
CA LYS A 153 -8.81 -2.42 -14.59
C LYS A 153 -8.01 -1.27 -13.97
N TYR A 154 -6.70 -1.25 -14.18
CA TYR A 154 -5.83 -0.19 -13.69
C TYR A 154 -5.90 1.01 -14.65
N GLY A 155 -6.38 2.18 -14.18
CA GLY A 155 -6.29 3.48 -14.89
C GLY A 155 -7.33 3.75 -15.99
N GLY A 156 -8.64 3.69 -15.70
CA GLY A 156 -9.71 3.82 -16.71
C GLY A 156 -9.63 5.06 -17.64
N PRO A 157 -10.32 5.08 -18.80
CA PRO A 157 -11.41 4.17 -19.22
C PRO A 157 -11.12 3.37 -20.51
N ASN A 158 -11.58 2.12 -20.54
CA ASN A 158 -11.98 1.42 -21.75
C ASN A 158 -13.47 1.07 -21.64
N GLN A 159 -14.32 2.11 -21.70
CA GLN A 159 -15.57 2.20 -22.45
C GLN A 159 -16.19 3.60 -22.33
#